data_AF-W4MBG1-F1
#
_entry.id   AF-W4MBG1-F1
#
_cell.length_a   1.000
_cell.length_b   1.000
_cell.length_c   1.000
_cell.angle_alpha   90.00
_cell.angle_beta   90.00
_cell.angle_gamma   90.00
#
_symmetry.space_group_name_H-M   'P 1'
#
loop_
_entity.id
_entity.type
_entity.pdbx_description
1 polymer ?
#
loop_
_entity_poly.entity_id
_entity_poly.type
_entity_poly.pdbx_seq_one_letter_code
_entity_poly.pdbx_strand_id
1 'polypeptide(L)'
;MMPDPGTMFGGAAASLSLLDNLIKLIRNAQRDETPFAVADVIQKLPVEAFGLARIFESQIDSLELAFRDHNINLERTIEQLEEDYDYWHFRKYRLIRSFEPRVRGLTQAIGYLLEDYVAIAHCSEREDLLVSSYREANEQRSIIEGIVQRNRPVGYIFQELRKHARRIRAELGDLTSNVKTS
;
A
#
# COMPACT_ATOMS: atom_id res chain seq x y z
N MET A 1 16.04 18.07 1.05
CA MET A 1 14.61 18.26 0.74
C MET A 1 13.83 18.00 2.02
N MET A 2 12.96 18.91 2.46
CA MET A 2 12.14 18.67 3.66
C MET A 2 10.99 17.72 3.28
N PRO A 3 10.75 16.63 4.04
CA PRO A 3 9.60 15.77 3.79
C PRO A 3 8.29 16.54 4.03
N ASP A 4 7.45 16.60 3.00
CA ASP A 4 6.12 17.22 3.03
C ASP A 4 5.00 16.17 3.23
N PRO A 5 3.81 16.58 3.70
CA PRO A 5 2.70 15.66 3.92
C PRO A 5 2.29 14.93 2.63
N GLY A 6 2.37 15.60 1.48
CA GLY A 6 2.09 15.02 0.17
C GLY A 6 3.01 13.86 -0.16
N THR A 7 4.31 13.96 0.12
CA THR A 7 5.26 12.85 -0.05
C THR A 7 4.90 11.64 0.81
N MET A 8 4.50 11.85 2.06
CA MET A 8 4.07 10.77 2.95
C MET A 8 2.81 10.06 2.43
N PHE A 9 1.78 10.82 2.06
CA PHE A 9 0.56 10.24 1.50
C PHE A 9 0.79 9.58 0.15
N GLY A 10 1.66 10.16 -0.69
CA GLY A 10 2.09 9.58 -1.96
C GLY A 10 2.78 8.23 -1.77
N GLY A 11 3.67 8.10 -0.78
CA GLY A 11 4.28 6.83 -0.42
C GLY A 11 3.26 5.79 0.10
N ALA A 12 2.25 6.24 0.85
CA ALA A 12 1.19 5.35 1.33
C ALA A 12 0.33 4.83 0.17
N ALA A 13 -0.04 5.72 -0.76
CA ALA A 13 -0.72 5.38 -2.01
C ALA A 13 0.08 4.41 -2.88
N ALA A 14 1.39 4.64 -3.03
CA ALA A 14 2.28 3.75 -3.75
C ALA A 14 2.31 2.35 -3.12
N SER A 15 2.39 2.27 -1.80
CA SER A 15 2.38 0.99 -1.08
C SER A 15 1.07 0.20 -1.29
N LEU A 16 -0.09 0.87 -1.25
CA LEU A 16 -1.37 0.22 -1.56
C LEU A 16 -1.44 -0.27 -3.00
N SER A 17 -0.92 0.52 -3.93
CA SER A 17 -0.86 0.13 -5.34
C SER A 17 -0.01 -1.13 -5.52
N LEU A 18 1.15 -1.20 -4.86
CA LEU A 18 2.00 -2.41 -4.90
C LEU A 18 1.31 -3.64 -4.28
N LEU A 19 0.54 -3.47 -3.19
CA LEU A 19 -0.26 -4.56 -2.61
C LEU A 19 -1.35 -5.05 -3.57
N ASP A 20 -2.01 -4.14 -4.28
CA ASP A 20 -3.02 -4.49 -5.28
C ASP A 20 -2.41 -5.27 -6.45
N ASN A 21 -1.21 -4.87 -6.89
CA ASN A 21 -0.45 -5.60 -7.91
C ASN A 21 -0.14 -7.01 -7.44
N LEU A 22 0.30 -7.16 -6.19
CA LEU A 22 0.62 -8.46 -5.60
C LEU A 22 -0.62 -9.36 -5.53
N ILE A 23 -1.80 -8.83 -5.17
CA ILE A 23 -3.06 -9.57 -5.21
C ILE A 23 -3.35 -10.13 -6.60
N LYS A 24 -3.19 -9.31 -7.64
CA LYS A 24 -3.45 -9.71 -9.03
C LYS A 24 -2.50 -10.80 -9.49
N LEU A 25 -1.21 -10.64 -9.19
CA LEU A 25 -0.19 -11.64 -9.47
C LEU A 25 -0.54 -12.97 -8.78
N ILE A 26 -0.87 -12.94 -7.49
CA ILE A 26 -1.31 -14.12 -6.73
C ILE A 26 -2.53 -14.80 -7.40
N ARG A 27 -3.55 -14.02 -7.79
CA ARG A 27 -4.76 -14.56 -8.44
C ARG A 27 -4.46 -15.21 -9.78
N ASN A 28 -3.58 -14.62 -10.57
CA ASN A 28 -3.18 -15.16 -11.87
C ASN A 28 -2.34 -16.43 -11.69
N ALA A 29 -1.43 -16.44 -10.72
CA ALA A 29 -0.62 -17.60 -10.40
C ALA A 29 -1.46 -18.81 -9.91
N GLN A 30 -2.52 -18.56 -9.13
CA GLN A 30 -3.43 -19.60 -8.64
C GLN A 30 -4.35 -20.21 -9.71
N ARG A 31 -4.58 -19.50 -10.83
CA ARG A 31 -5.43 -19.99 -11.93
C ARG A 31 -4.68 -20.95 -12.86
N ASP A 32 -3.37 -20.86 -12.86
CA ASP A 32 -2.48 -21.62 -13.72
C ASP A 32 -1.91 -22.83 -12.96
N GLU A 33 -1.92 -24.02 -13.59
CA GLU A 33 -1.20 -25.18 -13.08
C GLU A 33 0.30 -24.86 -13.04
N THR A 34 0.77 -24.40 -11.87
CA THR A 34 2.14 -23.95 -11.66
C THR A 34 3.00 -25.13 -11.19
N PRO A 35 4.29 -25.21 -11.61
CA PRO A 35 5.19 -26.27 -11.16
C PRO A 35 5.35 -26.31 -9.63
N PHE A 36 5.53 -27.50 -9.05
CA PHE A 36 5.55 -27.76 -7.60
C PHE A 36 6.49 -26.85 -6.78
N ALA A 37 7.68 -26.49 -7.31
CA ALA A 37 8.63 -25.62 -6.60
C ALA A 37 8.17 -24.16 -6.48
N VAL A 38 7.25 -23.74 -7.35
CA VAL A 38 6.68 -22.40 -7.43
C VAL A 38 5.40 -22.30 -6.58
N ALA A 39 4.71 -23.44 -6.40
CA ALA A 39 3.51 -23.54 -5.57
C ALA A 39 3.75 -23.14 -4.10
N ASP A 40 4.86 -23.56 -3.49
CA ASP A 40 5.17 -23.25 -2.08
C ASP A 40 5.36 -21.74 -1.83
N VAL A 41 5.95 -21.02 -2.79
CA VAL A 41 6.11 -19.56 -2.69
C VAL A 41 4.77 -18.87 -2.95
N ILE A 42 4.05 -19.29 -3.99
CA ILE A 42 2.71 -18.77 -4.30
C ILE A 42 1.74 -18.94 -3.13
N GLN A 43 1.85 -20.02 -2.35
CA GLN A 43 1.00 -20.25 -1.18
C GLN A 43 1.35 -19.33 0.01
N LYS A 44 2.62 -18.92 0.16
CA LYS A 44 3.06 -18.03 1.24
C LYS A 44 2.78 -16.55 0.96
N LEU A 45 2.85 -16.14 -0.31
CA LEU A 45 2.63 -14.76 -0.73
C LEU A 45 1.30 -14.14 -0.22
N PRO A 46 0.13 -14.82 -0.30
CA PRO A 46 -1.11 -14.30 0.26
C PRO A 46 -1.03 -14.02 1.77
N VAL A 47 -0.35 -14.89 2.53
CA VAL A 47 -0.22 -14.77 3.99
C VAL A 47 0.66 -13.58 4.35
N GLU A 48 1.79 -13.43 3.67
CA GLU A 48 2.73 -12.32 3.89
C GLU A 48 2.13 -10.98 3.46
N ALA A 49 1.47 -10.94 2.29
CA ALA A 49 0.73 -9.79 1.80
C ALA A 49 -0.40 -9.40 2.77
N PHE A 50 -1.13 -10.37 3.32
CA PHE A 50 -2.18 -10.12 4.32
C PHE A 50 -1.60 -9.48 5.59
N GLY A 51 -0.44 -9.97 6.05
CA GLY A 51 0.31 -9.38 7.16
C GLY A 51 0.70 -7.93 6.90
N LEU A 52 1.24 -7.63 5.72
CA LEU A 52 1.62 -6.27 5.31
C LEU A 52 0.41 -5.34 5.19
N ALA A 53 -0.70 -5.80 4.62
CA ALA A 53 -1.94 -5.02 4.52
C ALA A 53 -2.49 -4.66 5.92
N ARG A 54 -2.41 -5.58 6.88
CA ARG A 54 -2.79 -5.31 8.28
C ARG A 54 -1.87 -4.29 8.96
N ILE A 55 -0.56 -4.40 8.76
CA ILE A 55 0.41 -3.42 9.30
C ILE A 55 0.13 -2.04 8.69
N PHE A 56 -0.12 -1.98 7.38
CA PHE A 56 -0.44 -0.76 6.68
C PHE A 56 -1.72 -0.09 7.21
N GLU A 57 -2.81 -0.84 7.39
CA GLU A 57 -4.05 -0.35 8.00
C GLU A 57 -3.78 0.25 9.40
N SER A 58 -3.05 -0.48 10.25
CA SER A 58 -2.70 0.00 11.60
C SER A 58 -1.83 1.26 11.59
N GLN A 59 -0.95 1.42 10.60
CA GLN A 59 -0.14 2.62 10.47
C GLN A 59 -0.96 3.84 10.05
N ILE A 60 -1.96 3.66 9.17
CA ILE A 60 -2.90 4.73 8.82
C ILE A 60 -3.70 5.18 10.05
N ASP A 61 -4.23 4.22 10.81
CA ASP A 61 -4.99 4.53 12.03
C ASP A 61 -4.15 5.30 13.05
N SER A 62 -2.90 4.85 13.25
CA SER A 62 -1.95 5.52 14.14
C SER A 62 -1.59 6.92 13.66
N LEU A 63 -1.50 7.11 12.34
CA LEU A 63 -1.17 8.40 11.72
C LEU A 63 -2.32 9.39 11.87
N GLU A 64 -3.55 8.97 11.56
CA GLU A 64 -4.73 9.81 11.74
C GLU A 64 -4.92 10.20 13.22
N LEU A 65 -4.74 9.24 14.14
CA LEU A 65 -4.80 9.52 15.58
C LEU A 65 -3.74 10.55 15.99
N ALA A 66 -2.50 10.39 15.53
CA ALA A 66 -1.43 11.33 15.83
C ALA A 66 -1.73 12.74 15.25
N PHE A 67 -2.35 12.84 14.07
CA PHE A 67 -2.79 14.14 13.54
C PHE A 67 -3.82 14.79 14.48
N ARG A 68 -4.79 14.02 14.98
CA ARG A 68 -5.80 14.51 15.92
C ARG A 68 -5.19 14.92 17.27
N ASP A 69 -4.31 14.11 17.83
CA ASP A 69 -3.61 14.38 19.10
C ASP A 69 -2.76 15.66 19.05
N HIS A 70 -2.26 16.00 17.86
CA HIS A 70 -1.54 17.23 17.60
C HIS A 70 -2.43 18.42 17.20
N ASN A 71 -3.75 18.31 17.38
CA ASN A 71 -4.76 19.31 17.03
C ASN A 71 -4.65 19.79 15.56
N ILE A 72 -4.26 18.90 14.64
CA ILE A 72 -4.26 19.21 13.21
C ILE A 72 -5.70 19.08 12.71
N ASN A 73 -6.24 20.15 12.12
CA ASN A 73 -7.57 20.11 11.53
C ASN A 73 -7.55 19.25 10.26
N LEU A 74 -8.22 18.09 10.32
CA LEU A 74 -8.33 17.12 9.22
C LEU A 74 -9.22 17.60 8.06
N GLU A 75 -10.02 18.65 8.26
CA GLU A 75 -10.82 19.27 7.19
C GLU A 75 -9.97 20.12 6.25
N ARG A 76 -8.75 20.48 6.66
CA ARG A 76 -7.81 21.22 5.82
C ARG A 76 -7.20 20.32 4.76
N THR A 77 -6.87 20.94 3.62
CA THR A 77 -6.12 20.32 2.54
C THR A 77 -4.63 20.24 2.85
N ILE A 78 -3.87 19.48 2.07
CA ILE A 78 -2.40 19.42 2.23
C ILE A 78 -1.80 20.80 1.99
N GLU A 79 -2.26 21.51 0.96
CA GLU A 79 -1.80 22.88 0.63
C GLU A 79 -2.03 23.84 1.81
N GLN A 80 -3.24 23.82 2.39
CA GLN A 80 -3.57 24.68 3.54
C GLN A 80 -2.76 24.35 4.79
N LEU A 81 -2.34 23.09 4.97
CA LEU A 81 -1.47 22.71 6.08
C LEU A 81 -0.04 23.19 5.85
N GLU A 82 0.44 23.17 4.61
CA GLU A 82 1.78 23.65 4.26
C GLU A 82 1.89 25.17 4.24
N GLU A 83 0.80 25.90 4.03
CA GLU A 83 0.80 27.36 4.13
C GLU A 83 0.80 27.86 5.58
N ASP A 84 0.40 27.01 6.53
CA ASP A 84 0.31 27.38 7.94
C ASP A 84 1.70 27.38 8.60
N TYR A 85 2.15 28.57 8.99
CA TYR A 85 3.44 28.75 9.67
C TYR A 85 3.56 27.88 10.94
N ASP A 86 2.50 27.73 11.71
CA ASP A 86 2.48 26.91 12.93
C ASP A 86 2.57 25.42 12.60
N TYR A 87 2.22 25.00 11.39
CA TYR A 87 2.44 23.64 10.92
C TYR A 87 3.94 23.33 10.80
N TRP A 88 4.71 24.24 10.22
CA TRP A 88 6.16 24.07 10.06
C TRP A 88 6.97 24.36 11.32
N HIS A 89 6.50 25.30 12.16
CA HIS A 89 7.25 25.72 13.36
C HIS A 89 7.08 24.78 14.57
N PHE A 90 5.96 24.07 14.70
CA PHE A 90 5.73 23.16 15.83
C PHE A 90 6.11 21.70 15.52
N ARG A 91 6.06 20.83 16.55
CA ARG A 91 6.39 19.38 16.55
C ARG A 91 5.74 18.53 15.43
N LYS A 92 4.89 19.11 14.60
CA LYS A 92 4.18 18.52 13.46
C LYS A 92 5.14 18.05 12.35
N TYR A 93 6.31 18.68 12.17
CA TYR A 93 7.40 18.13 11.33
C TYR A 93 7.92 16.78 11.84
N ARG A 94 8.05 16.60 13.17
CA ARG A 94 8.52 15.33 13.75
C ARG A 94 7.53 14.20 13.48
N LEU A 95 6.25 14.52 13.36
CA LEU A 95 5.21 13.55 13.04
C LEU A 95 5.44 12.98 11.63
N ILE A 96 5.56 13.82 10.60
CA ILE A 96 5.86 13.35 9.23
C ILE A 96 7.17 12.54 9.20
N ARG A 97 8.23 13.07 9.82
CA ARG A 97 9.53 12.41 9.88
C ARG A 97 9.50 11.05 10.60
N SER A 98 8.58 10.83 11.53
CA SER A 98 8.43 9.56 12.24
C SER A 98 7.68 8.50 11.43
N PHE A 99 6.83 8.93 10.49
CA PHE A 99 5.98 8.05 9.69
C PHE A 99 6.57 7.73 8.32
N GLU A 100 7.29 8.66 7.70
CA GLU A 100 7.94 8.44 6.41
C GLU A 100 8.80 7.16 6.37
N PRO A 101 9.65 6.85 7.37
CA PRO A 101 10.42 5.60 7.36
C PRO A 101 9.55 4.35 7.44
N ARG A 102 8.37 4.43 8.09
CA ARG A 102 7.46 3.31 8.24
C ARG A 102 6.74 2.99 6.93
N VAL A 103 6.25 4.03 6.25
CA VAL A 103 5.66 3.91 4.92
C VAL A 103 6.68 3.38 3.92
N ARG A 104 7.90 3.92 3.95
CA ARG A 104 9.00 3.46 3.08
C ARG A 104 9.36 2.00 3.35
N GLY A 105 9.44 1.60 4.61
CA GLY A 105 9.68 0.20 5.00
C GLY A 105 8.60 -0.74 4.49
N LEU A 106 7.32 -0.31 4.51
CA LEU A 106 6.22 -1.07 3.91
C LEU A 106 6.37 -1.17 2.39
N THR A 107 6.60 -0.05 1.69
CA THR A 107 6.83 -0.04 0.24
C THR A 107 7.96 -1.00 -0.14
N GLN A 108 9.06 -0.98 0.61
CA GLN A 108 10.22 -1.84 0.38
C GLN A 108 9.91 -3.31 0.63
N ALA A 109 9.22 -3.64 1.72
CA ALA A 109 8.82 -5.02 2.00
C ALA A 109 7.89 -5.59 0.91
N ILE A 110 6.94 -4.79 0.43
CA ILE A 110 6.06 -5.20 -0.68
C ILE A 110 6.86 -5.32 -1.97
N GLY A 111 7.82 -4.42 -2.20
CA GLY A 111 8.75 -4.47 -3.33
C GLY A 111 9.52 -5.79 -3.40
N TYR A 112 10.05 -6.27 -2.26
CA TYR A 112 10.74 -7.56 -2.21
C TYR A 112 9.84 -8.74 -2.58
N LEU A 113 8.60 -8.76 -2.12
CA LEU A 113 7.64 -9.80 -2.52
C LEU A 113 7.33 -9.77 -4.03
N LEU A 114 7.29 -8.58 -4.62
CA LEU A 114 7.11 -8.44 -6.06
C LEU A 114 8.35 -8.89 -6.84
N GLU A 115 9.56 -8.56 -6.36
CA GLU A 115 10.82 -9.03 -6.95
C GLU A 115 10.93 -10.56 -6.91
N ASP A 116 10.60 -11.18 -5.77
CA ASP A 116 10.56 -12.63 -5.62
C ASP A 116 9.59 -13.27 -6.62
N TYR A 117 8.40 -12.69 -6.78
CA TYR A 117 7.43 -13.17 -7.77
C TYR A 117 7.93 -13.00 -9.22
N VAL A 118 8.52 -11.85 -9.54
CA VAL A 118 9.09 -11.60 -10.88
C VAL A 118 10.21 -12.59 -11.19
N ALA A 119 11.09 -12.87 -10.22
CA ALA A 119 12.13 -13.87 -10.37
C ALA A 119 11.56 -15.26 -10.65
N ILE A 120 10.50 -15.66 -9.94
CA ILE A 120 9.80 -16.93 -10.15
C ILE A 120 9.15 -17.00 -11.54
N ALA A 121 8.49 -15.93 -11.97
CA ALA A 121 7.86 -15.85 -13.28
C ALA A 121 8.89 -15.98 -14.41
N HIS A 122 10.05 -15.33 -14.28
CA HIS A 122 11.17 -15.50 -15.20
C HIS A 122 11.71 -16.94 -15.21
N CYS A 123 11.95 -17.54 -14.03
CA CYS A 123 12.42 -18.93 -13.93
C CYS A 123 11.43 -19.94 -14.52
N SER A 124 10.15 -19.59 -14.57
CA SER A 124 9.07 -20.45 -15.08
C SER A 124 8.66 -20.13 -16.52
N GLU A 125 9.37 -19.21 -17.19
CA GLU A 125 9.07 -18.73 -18.55
C GLU A 125 7.62 -18.18 -18.70
N ARG A 126 7.05 -17.59 -17.64
CA ARG A 126 5.67 -17.04 -17.61
C ARG A 126 5.63 -15.52 -17.48
N GLU A 127 6.40 -14.83 -18.31
CA GLU A 127 6.49 -13.37 -18.30
C GLU A 127 5.19 -12.68 -18.75
N ASP A 128 4.35 -13.39 -19.50
CA ASP A 128 3.01 -12.97 -19.93
C ASP A 128 2.05 -12.72 -18.75
N LEU A 129 2.18 -13.50 -17.67
CA LEU A 129 1.46 -13.28 -16.41
C LEU A 129 1.87 -11.98 -15.71
N LEU A 130 3.12 -11.55 -15.88
CA LEU A 130 3.58 -10.25 -15.36
C LEU A 130 2.92 -9.11 -16.15
N VAL A 131 2.93 -9.18 -17.48
CA VAL A 131 2.44 -8.11 -18.35
C VAL A 131 0.96 -7.81 -18.11
N SER A 132 0.12 -8.86 -18.02
CA SER A 132 -1.32 -8.71 -17.74
C SER A 132 -1.57 -8.09 -16.36
N SER A 133 -0.85 -8.57 -15.34
CA SER A 133 -0.95 -8.08 -13.97
C SER A 133 -0.49 -6.61 -13.84
N TYR A 134 0.57 -6.21 -14.55
CA TYR A 134 1.07 -4.83 -14.57
C TYR A 134 0.11 -3.84 -15.26
N ARG A 135 -0.66 -4.28 -16.27
CA ARG A 135 -1.66 -3.43 -16.93
C ARG A 135 -2.81 -3.10 -15.98
N GLU A 136 -3.40 -4.12 -15.36
CA GLU A 136 -4.50 -3.93 -14.41
C GLU A 136 -4.04 -3.19 -13.14
N ALA A 137 -2.82 -3.43 -12.70
CA ALA A 137 -2.14 -2.69 -11.64
C ALA A 137 -2.10 -1.18 -11.89
N ASN A 138 -1.74 -0.76 -13.11
CA ASN A 138 -1.61 0.65 -13.46
C ASN A 138 -2.95 1.40 -13.41
N GLU A 139 -4.06 0.75 -13.75
CA GLU A 139 -5.39 1.35 -13.63
C GLU A 139 -5.74 1.65 -12.17
N GLN A 140 -5.45 0.71 -11.26
CA GLN A 140 -5.68 0.90 -9.83
C GLN A 140 -4.73 1.92 -9.21
N ARG A 141 -3.49 1.98 -9.68
CA ARG A 141 -2.54 3.03 -9.29
C ARG A 141 -3.08 4.42 -9.61
N SER A 142 -3.64 4.63 -10.81
CA SER A 142 -4.23 5.93 -11.18
C SER A 142 -5.40 6.33 -10.27
N ILE A 143 -6.23 5.35 -9.86
CA ILE A 143 -7.32 5.57 -8.90
C ILE A 143 -6.76 5.99 -7.53
N ILE A 144 -5.73 5.29 -7.04
CA ILE A 144 -5.13 5.54 -5.72
C ILE A 144 -4.35 6.86 -5.69
N GLU A 145 -3.64 7.21 -6.78
CA GLU A 145 -3.01 8.52 -6.94
C GLU A 145 -4.06 9.65 -6.99
N GLY A 146 -5.23 9.40 -7.59
CA GLY A 146 -6.36 10.32 -7.59
C GLY A 146 -6.98 10.57 -6.21
N ILE A 147 -6.76 9.69 -5.24
CA ILE A 147 -7.20 9.87 -3.84
C ILE A 147 -6.29 10.87 -3.11
N VAL A 148 -4.97 10.81 -3.36
CA VAL A 148 -3.96 11.67 -2.74
C VAL A 148 -3.80 12.98 -3.52
N GLN A 149 -4.92 13.64 -3.80
CA GLN A 149 -4.91 14.97 -4.39
C GLN A 149 -4.71 16.02 -3.30
N ARG A 150 -3.75 16.94 -3.51
CA ARG A 150 -3.33 17.94 -2.53
C ARG A 150 -4.44 18.91 -2.12
N ASN A 151 -5.44 19.08 -2.97
CA ASN A 151 -6.62 19.91 -2.75
C ASN A 151 -7.76 19.20 -1.98
N ARG A 152 -7.58 17.94 -1.58
CA ARG A 152 -8.58 17.22 -0.78
C ARG A 152 -8.30 17.35 0.72
N PRO A 153 -9.35 17.33 1.55
CA PRO A 153 -9.19 17.29 3.00
C PRO A 153 -8.35 16.09 3.44
N VAL A 154 -7.42 16.29 4.37
CA VAL A 154 -6.55 15.22 4.86
C VAL A 154 -7.34 14.08 5.53
N GLY A 155 -8.42 14.39 6.24
CA GLY A 155 -9.32 13.39 6.81
C GLY A 155 -9.96 12.50 5.76
N TYR A 156 -10.31 13.07 4.60
CA TYR A 156 -10.82 12.30 3.46
C TYR A 156 -9.76 11.34 2.91
N ILE A 157 -8.50 11.82 2.77
CA ILE A 157 -7.38 10.99 2.30
C ILE A 157 -7.17 9.79 3.24
N PHE A 158 -7.17 10.01 4.56
CA PHE A 158 -7.07 8.91 5.54
C PHE A 158 -8.20 7.90 5.41
N GLN A 159 -9.44 8.37 5.28
CA GLN A 159 -10.61 7.51 5.14
C GLN A 159 -10.52 6.62 3.90
N GLU A 160 -10.15 7.19 2.75
CA GLU A 160 -10.04 6.44 1.51
C GLU A 160 -8.86 5.46 1.54
N LEU A 161 -7.68 5.87 2.03
CA LEU A 161 -6.55 4.95 2.17
C LEU A 161 -6.89 3.77 3.09
N ARG A 162 -7.59 4.01 4.21
CA ARG A 162 -8.08 2.96 5.12
C ARG A 162 -9.07 2.04 4.41
N LYS A 163 -10.04 2.59 3.68
CA LYS A 163 -11.04 1.82 2.93
C LYS A 163 -10.36 0.89 1.92
N HIS A 164 -9.37 1.39 1.19
CA HIS A 164 -8.57 0.60 0.26
C HIS A 164 -7.76 -0.49 0.97
N ALA A 165 -7.09 -0.17 2.09
CA ALA A 165 -6.36 -1.15 2.88
C ALA A 165 -7.27 -2.29 3.37
N ARG A 166 -8.48 -1.96 3.83
CA ARG A 166 -9.48 -2.95 4.28
C ARG A 166 -9.97 -3.84 3.15
N ARG A 167 -10.22 -3.28 1.96
CA ARG A 167 -10.58 -4.05 0.76
C ARG A 167 -9.48 -5.05 0.41
N ILE A 168 -8.23 -4.58 0.28
CA ILE A 168 -7.05 -5.40 -0.02
C ILE A 168 -6.89 -6.52 1.01
N ARG A 169 -7.02 -6.19 2.30
CA ARG A 169 -6.94 -7.16 3.38
C ARG A 169 -8.05 -8.22 3.31
N ALA A 170 -9.29 -7.83 3.01
CA ALA A 170 -10.39 -8.77 2.84
C ALA A 170 -10.12 -9.73 1.67
N GLU A 171 -9.71 -9.20 0.52
CA GLU A 171 -9.37 -9.99 -0.66
C GLU A 171 -8.22 -10.98 -0.40
N LEU A 172 -7.19 -10.57 0.33
CA LEU A 172 -6.10 -11.47 0.75
C LEU A 172 -6.57 -12.50 1.79
N GLY A 173 -7.53 -12.14 2.65
CA GLY A 173 -8.17 -13.05 3.60
C GLY A 173 -8.90 -14.19 2.89
N ASP A 174 -9.61 -13.89 1.80
CA ASP A 174 -10.29 -14.88 0.97
C ASP A 174 -9.27 -15.80 0.28
N LEU A 175 -8.20 -15.22 -0.29
CA LEU A 175 -7.14 -15.97 -0.95
C LEU A 175 -6.37 -16.90 0.02
N THR A 176 -6.10 -16.44 1.24
CA THR A 176 -5.43 -17.27 2.27
C THR A 176 -6.33 -18.39 2.80
N SER A 177 -7.64 -18.20 2.83
CA SER A 177 -8.60 -19.23 3.25
C SER A 177 -8.67 -20.37 2.23
N ASN A 178 -8.60 -20.05 0.94
CA ASN A 178 -8.60 -21.05 -0.14
C ASN A 178 -7.32 -21.89 -0.19
N VAL A 179 -6.17 -21.36 0.28
CA VAL A 179 -4.91 -22.10 0.37
C VAL A 179 -4.95 -23.20 1.44
N LYS A 180 -5.78 -23.07 2.49
CA LYS A 180 -5.89 -24.09 3.55
C LYS A 180 -6.76 -25.29 3.20
N THR A 181 -7.52 -25.21 2.10
CA THR A 181 -8.50 -26.22 1.68
C THR A 181 -8.05 -27.04 0.46
N SER A 182 -6.90 -26.73 -0.11
CA SER A 182 -6.28 -27.41 -1.27
C SER A 182 -5.07 -28.22 -0.83
#